data_AF-A0A7W0S3L8-F1
#
_entry.id   AF-A0A7W0S3L8-F1
#
_cell.length_a   1.000
_cell.length_b   1.000
_cell.length_c   1.000
_cell.angle_alpha   90.00
_cell.angle_beta   90.00
_cell.angle_gamma   90.00
#
_symmetry.space_group_name_H-M   'P 1'
#
loop_
_entity.id
_entity.type
_entity.pdbx_description
1 polymer ?
#
loop_
_entity_poly.entity_id
_entity_poly.type
_entity_poly.pdbx_seq_one_letter_code
_entity_poly.pdbx_strand_id
1 'polypeptide(L)'
;MAIITAGIRTSKTTEIKIENQSKIDLPKGAEENIQKIIAFLPLEQLRGLEKIRLVDFISDPRIQKSNVPMKGDLPGLYHPKIQNKNAWLEISIGALLQPTENFSKRWIARSSFKSNLAGLIFSLVGQHYYMTLRHSVKKQSLEPQIRQYAQKNLKVWSEKQSVNSRRAKLFKPLQPYMEKWAKWLNKKAASAQKK
;
A
#
# COMPACT_ATOMS: atom_id res chain seq x y z
N MET A 1 -8.54 -49.66 11.44
CA MET A 1 -7.23 -49.03 11.69
C MET A 1 -7.15 -47.77 10.85
N ALA A 2 -7.37 -46.60 11.45
CA ALA A 2 -7.31 -45.31 10.77
C ALA A 2 -5.90 -44.74 10.92
N ILE A 3 -5.15 -44.68 9.83
CA ILE A 3 -3.86 -43.97 9.80
C ILE A 3 -4.20 -42.48 9.79
N ILE A 4 -4.09 -41.87 10.97
CA ILE A 4 -4.10 -40.43 11.14
C ILE A 4 -2.78 -39.93 10.55
N THR A 5 -2.81 -39.46 9.30
CA THR A 5 -1.67 -38.83 8.65
C THR A 5 -1.39 -37.49 9.33
N ALA A 6 -0.55 -37.53 10.36
CA ALA A 6 0.04 -36.35 10.99
C ALA A 6 0.84 -35.57 9.94
N GLY A 7 0.40 -34.35 9.59
CA GLY A 7 1.24 -33.48 8.76
C GLY A 7 0.55 -32.37 7.99
N ILE A 8 -0.75 -32.44 7.75
CA ILE A 8 -1.45 -31.32 7.12
C ILE A 8 -1.77 -30.31 8.22
N ARG A 9 -0.81 -29.41 8.51
CA ARG A 9 -1.14 -28.14 9.15
C ARG A 9 -2.21 -27.52 8.26
N THR A 10 -3.47 -27.58 8.69
CA THR A 10 -4.55 -26.80 8.09
C THR A 10 -4.02 -25.37 8.01
N SER A 11 -3.68 -24.91 6.81
CA SER A 11 -3.30 -23.54 6.59
C SER A 11 -4.52 -22.72 6.96
N LYS A 12 -4.55 -22.19 8.20
CA LYS A 12 -5.52 -21.17 8.58
C LYS A 12 -5.46 -20.15 7.46
N THR A 13 -6.56 -20.03 6.71
CA THR A 13 -6.76 -18.95 5.76
C THR A 13 -6.48 -17.68 6.57
N THR A 14 -5.35 -17.04 6.32
CA THR A 14 -4.97 -15.81 7.01
C THR A 14 -5.88 -14.70 6.48
N GLU A 15 -7.13 -14.69 6.95
CA GLU A 15 -8.01 -13.55 6.80
C GLU A 15 -7.41 -12.43 7.64
N ILE A 16 -6.78 -11.48 6.94
CA ILE A 16 -6.23 -10.28 7.56
C ILE A 16 -7.41 -9.47 8.12
N LYS A 17 -7.40 -9.24 9.44
CA LYS A 17 -8.47 -8.47 10.09
C LYS A 17 -8.37 -6.99 9.71
N ILE A 18 -9.50 -6.36 9.42
CA ILE A 18 -9.56 -4.92 9.18
C ILE A 18 -10.15 -4.28 10.44
N GLU A 19 -9.35 -3.49 11.15
CA GLU A 19 -9.76 -2.76 12.35
C GLU A 19 -9.94 -1.28 11.98
N ASN A 20 -11.17 -0.77 12.02
CA ASN A 20 -11.44 0.64 11.84
C ASN A 20 -11.46 1.38 13.19
N GLN A 21 -10.48 2.25 13.42
CA GLN A 21 -10.40 3.15 14.59
C GLN A 21 -10.48 4.63 14.20
N SER A 22 -10.80 4.92 12.94
CA SER A 22 -10.92 6.29 12.45
C SER A 22 -12.25 6.91 12.84
N LYS A 23 -12.23 8.20 13.17
CA LYS A 23 -13.40 9.04 13.36
C LYS A 23 -13.78 9.77 12.07
N ILE A 24 -12.87 9.84 11.09
CA ILE A 24 -13.12 10.45 9.79
C ILE A 24 -14.01 9.56 8.94
N ASP A 25 -15.01 10.17 8.29
CA ASP A 25 -15.90 9.48 7.36
C ASP A 25 -15.13 8.86 6.18
N LEU A 26 -15.17 7.53 6.13
CA LEU A 26 -14.60 6.75 5.05
C LEU A 26 -15.44 6.89 3.77
N PRO A 27 -14.80 6.94 2.59
CA PRO A 27 -15.50 6.81 1.32
C PRO A 27 -16.25 5.47 1.25
N LYS A 28 -17.41 5.47 0.59
CA LYS A 28 -18.26 4.27 0.45
C LYS A 28 -17.44 3.07 -0.09
N GLY A 29 -17.54 1.93 0.59
CA GLY A 29 -16.86 0.69 0.21
C GLY A 29 -15.34 0.70 0.46
N ALA A 30 -14.81 1.56 1.34
CA ALA A 30 -13.38 1.57 1.67
C ALA A 30 -12.89 0.20 2.15
N GLU A 31 -13.60 -0.45 3.07
CA GLU A 31 -13.24 -1.76 3.61
C GLU A 31 -13.27 -2.86 2.55
N GLU A 32 -14.31 -2.89 1.71
CA GLU A 32 -14.38 -3.82 0.57
C GLU A 32 -13.22 -3.61 -0.41
N ASN A 33 -12.83 -2.35 -0.64
CA ASN A 33 -11.69 -2.04 -1.51
C ASN A 33 -10.40 -2.60 -0.89
N ILE A 34 -10.20 -2.47 0.42
CA ILE A 34 -9.07 -3.06 1.15
C ILE A 34 -9.06 -4.58 0.95
N GLN A 35 -10.19 -5.25 1.16
CA GLN A 35 -10.30 -6.71 0.95
C GLN A 35 -9.96 -7.11 -0.48
N LYS A 36 -10.48 -6.38 -1.49
CA LYS A 36 -10.18 -6.61 -2.91
C LYS A 36 -8.70 -6.40 -3.24
N ILE A 37 -8.03 -5.45 -2.59
CA ILE A 37 -6.61 -5.18 -2.76
C ILE A 37 -5.76 -6.30 -2.12
N ILE A 38 -6.12 -6.75 -0.92
CA ILE A 38 -5.45 -7.85 -0.24
C ILE A 38 -5.61 -9.16 -1.03
N ALA A 39 -6.82 -9.46 -1.49
CA ALA A 39 -7.12 -10.67 -2.26
C ALA A 39 -6.39 -10.71 -3.62
N PHE A 40 -5.94 -9.57 -4.13
CA PHE A 40 -5.12 -9.51 -5.34
C PHE A 40 -3.67 -9.97 -5.10
N LEU A 41 -3.17 -9.92 -3.86
CA LEU A 41 -1.81 -10.28 -3.52
C LEU A 41 -1.64 -11.79 -3.30
N PRO A 42 -0.48 -12.37 -3.64
CA PRO A 42 -0.15 -13.76 -3.31
C PRO A 42 -0.19 -14.00 -1.80
N LEU A 43 -0.74 -15.14 -1.38
CA LEU A 43 -0.89 -15.51 0.03
C LEU A 43 0.47 -15.60 0.76
N GLU A 44 1.52 -15.97 0.04
CA GLU A 44 2.87 -16.07 0.59
C GLU A 44 3.37 -14.71 1.08
N GLN A 45 3.00 -13.62 0.41
CA GLN A 45 3.42 -12.26 0.75
C GLN A 45 2.63 -11.68 1.92
N LEU A 46 1.49 -12.28 2.23
CA LEU A 46 0.62 -11.91 3.34
C LEU A 46 0.90 -12.74 4.61
N ARG A 47 1.72 -13.78 4.50
CA ARG A 47 1.97 -14.73 5.57
C ARG A 47 2.61 -14.03 6.78
N GLY A 48 1.90 -14.06 7.91
CA GLY A 48 2.38 -13.47 9.16
C GLY A 48 1.90 -12.02 9.39
N LEU A 49 1.15 -11.45 8.45
CA LEU A 49 0.33 -10.26 8.69
C LEU A 49 -0.97 -10.66 9.39
N GLU A 50 -1.27 -10.00 10.50
CA GLU A 50 -2.46 -10.27 11.30
C GLU A 50 -3.61 -9.32 10.94
N LYS A 51 -3.30 -8.03 10.79
CA LYS A 51 -4.33 -7.00 10.64
C LYS A 51 -3.87 -5.73 9.92
N ILE A 52 -4.86 -5.02 9.39
CA ILE A 52 -4.76 -3.64 8.91
C ILE A 52 -5.62 -2.77 9.82
N ARG A 53 -5.00 -1.78 10.45
CA ARG A 53 -5.65 -0.78 11.29
C ARG A 53 -5.78 0.53 10.54
N LEU A 54 -6.98 1.07 10.53
CA LEU A 54 -7.28 2.38 9.99
C LEU A 54 -7.38 3.38 11.14
N VAL A 55 -6.59 4.46 11.09
CA VAL A 55 -6.55 5.53 12.10
C VAL A 55 -6.71 6.89 11.43
N ASP A 56 -7.10 7.90 12.20
CA ASP A 56 -7.17 9.27 11.67
C ASP A 56 -5.77 9.80 11.35
N PHE A 57 -4.84 9.70 12.29
CA PHE A 57 -3.43 10.07 12.14
C PHE A 57 -2.54 9.08 12.89
N ILE A 58 -1.37 8.76 12.33
CA ILE A 58 -0.41 7.84 12.95
C ILE A 58 0.33 8.56 14.07
N SER A 59 0.27 8.01 15.27
CA SER A 59 0.93 8.56 16.46
C SER A 59 1.80 7.50 17.13
N ASP A 60 2.93 7.14 16.48
CA ASP A 60 3.92 6.25 17.09
C ASP A 60 4.99 7.07 17.85
N PRO A 61 5.25 6.79 19.14
CA PRO A 61 6.33 7.41 19.90
C PRO A 61 7.72 7.29 19.26
N ARG A 62 7.97 6.26 18.44
CA ARG A 62 9.24 6.06 17.73
C ARG A 62 9.48 7.10 16.64
N ILE A 63 8.41 7.54 15.99
CA ILE A 63 8.47 8.57 14.95
C ILE A 63 8.71 9.93 15.59
N GLN A 64 8.05 10.22 16.70
CA GLN A 64 8.22 11.49 17.43
C GLN A 64 9.65 11.70 17.94
N LYS A 65 10.35 10.61 18.27
CA LYS A 65 11.76 10.63 18.69
C LYS A 65 12.75 10.70 17.52
N SER A 66 12.30 10.48 16.29
CA SER A 66 13.16 10.58 15.11
C SER A 66 13.18 12.03 14.61
N ASN A 67 14.35 12.66 14.63
CA ASN A 67 14.58 14.02 14.11
C ASN A 67 14.52 14.10 12.56
N VAL A 68 13.65 13.32 11.94
CA VAL A 68 13.45 13.36 10.48
C VAL A 68 12.41 14.44 10.20
N PRO A 69 12.74 15.49 9.42
CA PRO A 69 11.77 16.51 9.05
C PRO A 69 10.76 15.91 8.07
N MET A 70 9.69 15.30 8.60
CA MET A 70 8.58 14.83 7.79
C MET A 70 7.69 16.03 7.47
N LYS A 71 7.72 16.46 6.20
CA LYS A 71 6.76 17.45 5.68
C LYS A 71 5.39 16.79 5.55
N GLY A 72 4.57 16.90 6.58
CA GLY A 72 3.17 16.43 6.59
C GLY A 72 2.97 15.10 7.31
N ASP A 73 1.71 14.65 7.35
CA ASP A 73 1.29 13.45 8.07
C ASP A 73 1.71 12.16 7.37
N LEU A 74 2.13 11.17 8.14
CA LEU A 74 2.50 9.85 7.64
C LEU A 74 1.27 9.10 7.10
N PRO A 75 1.30 8.62 5.84
CA PRO A 75 0.15 7.95 5.24
C PRO A 75 0.00 6.49 5.66
N GLY A 76 1.10 5.84 6.09
CA GLY A 76 1.08 4.45 6.53
C GLY A 76 2.33 4.07 7.31
N LEU A 77 2.18 3.10 8.21
CA LEU A 77 3.26 2.57 9.05
C LEU A 77 3.20 1.05 9.10
N TYR A 78 4.35 0.41 8.92
CA TYR A 78 4.52 -1.03 9.06
C TYR A 78 5.03 -1.36 10.46
N HIS A 79 4.31 -2.22 11.17
CA HIS A 79 4.72 -2.74 12.47
C HIS A 79 5.24 -4.19 12.30
N PRO A 80 6.55 -4.44 12.41
CA PRO A 80 7.10 -5.78 12.29
C PRO A 80 6.69 -6.66 13.47
N LYS A 81 6.82 -7.98 13.31
CA LYS A 81 6.59 -8.94 14.39
C LYS A 81 7.55 -8.65 15.56
N ILE A 82 6.99 -8.39 16.75
CA ILE A 82 7.75 -8.15 17.97
C ILE A 82 7.27 -9.15 19.02
N GLN A 83 8.16 -10.05 19.44
CA GLN A 83 7.89 -11.06 20.46
C GLN A 83 6.60 -11.86 20.14
N ASN A 84 5.53 -11.65 20.92
CA ASN A 84 4.26 -12.34 20.82
C ASN A 84 3.21 -11.62 19.95
N LYS A 85 3.52 -10.44 19.41
CA LYS A 85 2.62 -9.70 18.51
C LYS A 85 3.05 -9.93 17.07
N ASN A 86 2.14 -10.39 16.22
CA ASN A 86 2.42 -10.56 14.79
C ASN A 86 2.54 -9.21 14.09
N ALA A 87 2.99 -9.25 12.84
CA ALA A 87 3.14 -8.04 12.04
C ALA A 87 1.75 -7.48 11.68
N TRP A 88 1.63 -6.16 11.66
CA TRP A 88 0.39 -5.49 11.31
C TRP A 88 0.67 -4.16 10.60
N LEU A 89 -0.35 -3.66 9.89
CA LEU A 89 -0.26 -2.45 9.09
C LEU A 89 -1.12 -1.37 9.70
N GLU A 90 -0.64 -0.13 9.69
CA GLU A 90 -1.39 1.05 10.12
C GLU A 90 -1.52 2.01 8.94
N ILE A 91 -2.72 2.51 8.68
CA ILE A 91 -3.02 3.42 7.58
C ILE A 91 -3.71 4.66 8.13
N SER A 92 -3.16 5.82 7.78
CA SER A 92 -3.71 7.12 8.15
C SER A 92 -4.73 7.58 7.13
N ILE A 93 -6.00 7.66 7.53
CA ILE A 93 -7.09 8.16 6.68
C ILE A 93 -7.01 9.68 6.56
N GLY A 94 -6.59 10.39 7.60
CA GLY A 94 -6.41 11.84 7.58
C GLY A 94 -5.37 12.27 6.56
N ALA A 95 -4.25 11.56 6.48
CA ALA A 95 -3.22 11.82 5.46
C ALA A 95 -3.70 11.50 4.03
N LEU A 96 -4.60 10.52 3.87
CA LEU A 96 -5.15 10.12 2.57
C LEU A 96 -6.27 11.03 2.06
N LEU A 97 -7.12 11.53 2.96
CA LEU A 97 -8.30 12.33 2.61
C LEU A 97 -8.07 13.84 2.75
N GLN A 98 -7.00 14.25 3.43
CA GLN A 98 -6.63 15.65 3.68
C GLN A 98 -7.84 16.49 4.10
N PRO A 99 -8.60 16.08 5.14
CA PRO A 99 -9.88 16.70 5.48
C PRO A 99 -9.72 18.18 5.88
N THR A 100 -8.53 18.57 6.37
CA THR A 100 -8.18 19.92 6.82
C THR A 100 -7.87 20.90 5.69
N GLU A 101 -7.73 20.44 4.45
CA GLU A 101 -7.39 21.29 3.30
C GLU A 101 -8.61 21.80 2.52
N ASN A 102 -8.37 22.74 1.59
CA ASN A 102 -9.38 23.36 0.73
C ASN A 102 -10.23 22.32 -0.02
N PHE A 103 -11.49 22.69 -0.32
CA PHE A 103 -12.47 21.84 -0.99
C PHE A 103 -11.95 21.15 -2.26
N SER A 104 -11.18 21.85 -3.08
CA SER A 104 -10.58 21.30 -4.31
C SER A 104 -9.61 20.15 -4.01
N LYS A 105 -8.72 20.34 -3.03
CA LYS A 105 -7.76 19.30 -2.61
C LYS A 105 -8.47 18.11 -1.98
N ARG A 106 -9.50 18.36 -1.15
CA ARG A 106 -10.36 17.31 -0.59
C ARG A 106 -11.06 16.47 -1.67
N TRP A 107 -11.54 17.11 -2.73
CA TRP A 107 -12.19 16.41 -3.83
C TRP A 107 -11.20 15.54 -4.62
N ILE A 108 -10.00 16.06 -4.91
CA ILE A 108 -8.91 15.31 -5.54
C ILE A 108 -8.49 14.12 -4.67
N ALA A 109 -8.34 14.32 -3.37
CA ALA A 109 -8.00 13.29 -2.40
C ALA A 109 -9.05 12.17 -2.37
N ARG A 110 -10.35 12.52 -2.33
CA ARG A 110 -11.46 11.55 -2.42
C ARG A 110 -11.47 10.78 -3.74
N SER A 111 -11.25 11.46 -4.87
CA SER A 111 -11.24 10.79 -6.18
C SER A 111 -10.05 9.85 -6.37
N SER A 112 -8.90 10.15 -5.74
CA SER A 112 -7.68 9.35 -5.82
C SER A 112 -7.54 8.33 -4.69
N PHE A 113 -8.42 8.37 -3.68
CA PHE A 113 -8.36 7.56 -2.47
C PHE A 113 -8.13 6.08 -2.75
N LYS A 114 -8.92 5.47 -3.64
CA LYS A 114 -8.82 4.04 -3.96
C LYS A 114 -7.44 3.66 -4.51
N SER A 115 -6.87 4.50 -5.38
CA SER A 115 -5.55 4.27 -5.98
C SER A 115 -4.43 4.49 -4.96
N ASN A 116 -4.54 5.54 -4.14
CA ASN A 116 -3.55 5.85 -3.11
C ASN A 116 -3.53 4.76 -2.03
N LEU A 117 -4.72 4.31 -1.60
CA LEU A 117 -4.89 3.21 -0.66
C LEU A 117 -4.26 1.91 -1.19
N ALA A 118 -4.49 1.56 -2.47
CA ALA A 118 -3.85 0.39 -3.09
C ALA A 118 -2.32 0.51 -3.11
N GLY A 119 -1.79 1.67 -3.51
CA GLY A 119 -0.35 1.92 -3.51
C GLY A 119 0.28 1.83 -2.12
N LEU A 120 -0.40 2.34 -1.09
CA LEU A 120 0.05 2.22 0.30
C LEU A 120 0.00 0.79 0.80
N ILE A 121 -1.07 0.05 0.54
CA ILE A 121 -1.14 -1.37 0.95
C ILE A 121 -0.04 -2.17 0.26
N PHE A 122 0.19 -1.96 -1.04
CA PHE A 122 1.29 -2.64 -1.74
C PHE A 122 2.67 -2.23 -1.24
N SER A 123 2.88 -0.97 -0.86
CA SER A 123 4.16 -0.57 -0.28
C SER A 123 4.38 -1.17 1.11
N LEU A 124 3.35 -1.20 1.96
CA LEU A 124 3.41 -1.77 3.31
C LEU A 124 3.55 -3.30 3.29
N VAL A 125 2.83 -4.00 2.41
CA VAL A 125 3.03 -5.44 2.20
C VAL A 125 4.41 -5.70 1.60
N GLY A 126 4.90 -4.85 0.70
CA GLY A 126 6.26 -4.91 0.19
C GLY A 126 7.29 -4.81 1.31
N GLN A 127 7.12 -3.84 2.23
CA GLN A 127 7.95 -3.72 3.43
C GLN A 127 7.92 -5.01 4.25
N HIS A 128 6.73 -5.55 4.53
CA HIS A 128 6.58 -6.81 5.24
C HIS A 128 7.32 -7.97 4.55
N TYR A 129 7.11 -8.15 3.25
CA TYR A 129 7.71 -9.22 2.46
C TYR A 129 9.24 -9.15 2.45
N TYR A 130 9.80 -7.97 2.15
CA TYR A 130 11.25 -7.80 2.04
C TYR A 130 11.98 -7.77 3.39
N MET A 131 11.33 -7.33 4.47
CA MET A 131 11.96 -7.33 5.80
C MET A 131 11.79 -8.65 6.55
N THR A 132 10.67 -9.35 6.33
CA THR A 132 10.28 -10.50 7.17
C THR A 132 10.43 -11.83 6.46
N LEU A 133 10.13 -11.91 5.16
CA LEU A 133 10.07 -13.17 4.43
C LEU A 133 11.28 -13.37 3.51
N ARG A 134 11.77 -12.31 2.89
CA ARG A 134 12.88 -12.35 1.93
C ARG A 134 14.17 -11.81 2.52
N HIS A 135 14.93 -12.67 3.21
CA HIS A 135 16.20 -12.30 3.87
C HIS A 135 17.40 -12.11 2.93
N SER A 136 17.23 -12.30 1.62
CA SER A 136 18.32 -12.22 0.63
C SER A 136 18.71 -10.78 0.24
N VAL A 137 17.94 -9.76 0.68
CA VAL A 137 18.10 -8.39 0.21
C VAL A 137 18.94 -7.54 1.18
N LYS A 138 19.97 -6.88 0.64
CA LYS A 138 20.80 -5.93 1.40
C LYS A 138 19.97 -4.72 1.82
N LYS A 139 20.16 -4.25 3.07
CA LYS A 139 19.44 -3.11 3.66
C LYS A 139 19.46 -1.85 2.78
N GLN A 140 20.60 -1.54 2.16
CA GLN A 140 20.77 -0.38 1.26
C GLN A 140 19.85 -0.43 0.01
N SER A 141 19.46 -1.63 -0.42
CA SER A 141 18.65 -1.85 -1.62
C SER A 141 17.17 -2.11 -1.33
N LEU A 142 16.74 -2.04 -0.08
CA LEU A 142 15.36 -2.35 0.31
C LEU A 142 14.36 -1.34 -0.26
N GLU A 143 14.61 -0.04 -0.10
CA GLU A 143 13.67 1.00 -0.55
C GLU A 143 13.42 0.95 -2.07
N PRO A 144 14.45 0.88 -2.95
CA PRO A 144 14.22 0.73 -4.38
C PRO A 144 13.41 -0.53 -4.73
N GLN A 145 13.65 -1.66 -4.05
CA GLN A 145 12.96 -2.91 -4.32
C GLN A 145 11.49 -2.88 -3.85
N ILE A 146 11.24 -2.31 -2.68
CA ILE A 146 9.87 -2.10 -2.17
C ILE A 146 9.10 -1.17 -3.10
N ARG A 147 9.73 -0.09 -3.57
CA ARG A 147 9.12 0.84 -4.54
C ARG A 147 8.79 0.14 -5.85
N GLN A 148 9.73 -0.62 -6.41
CA GLN A 148 9.50 -1.37 -7.66
C GLN A 148 8.37 -2.40 -7.49
N TYR A 149 8.34 -3.11 -6.36
CA TYR A 149 7.28 -4.05 -6.03
C TYR A 149 5.92 -3.36 -5.97
N ALA A 150 5.82 -2.24 -5.25
CA ALA A 150 4.58 -1.47 -5.13
C ALA A 150 4.12 -0.95 -6.49
N GLN A 151 5.02 -0.40 -7.29
CA GLN A 151 4.71 0.10 -8.64
C GLN A 151 4.23 -1.01 -9.57
N LYS A 152 4.88 -2.18 -9.55
CA LYS A 152 4.47 -3.33 -10.37
C LYS A 152 3.05 -3.79 -10.02
N ASN A 153 2.77 -3.99 -8.73
CA ASN A 153 1.45 -4.44 -8.28
C ASN A 153 0.38 -3.38 -8.51
N LEU A 154 0.69 -2.09 -8.31
CA LEU A 154 -0.23 -1.00 -8.61
C LEU A 154 -0.56 -0.94 -10.11
N LYS A 155 0.44 -1.09 -10.99
CA LYS A 155 0.21 -1.13 -12.44
C LYS A 155 -0.73 -2.26 -12.81
N VAL A 156 -0.42 -3.50 -12.40
CA VAL A 156 -1.25 -4.68 -12.73
C VAL A 156 -2.66 -4.57 -12.12
N TRP A 157 -2.76 -4.10 -10.89
CA TRP A 157 -4.06 -3.91 -10.23
C TRP A 157 -4.89 -2.82 -10.92
N SER A 158 -4.29 -1.69 -11.28
CA SER A 158 -4.97 -0.62 -11.99
C SER A 158 -5.39 -1.06 -13.40
N GLU A 159 -4.58 -1.86 -14.09
CA GLU A 159 -4.95 -2.49 -15.36
C GLU A 159 -6.18 -3.38 -15.17
N LYS A 160 -6.19 -4.31 -14.19
CA LYS A 160 -7.35 -5.18 -13.92
C LYS A 160 -8.61 -4.41 -13.57
N GLN A 161 -8.52 -3.36 -12.74
CA GLN A 161 -9.66 -2.51 -12.38
C GLN A 161 -10.16 -1.68 -13.58
N SER A 162 -9.24 -1.28 -14.46
CA SER A 162 -9.55 -0.44 -15.60
C SER A 162 -10.12 -1.23 -16.79
N VAL A 163 -9.91 -2.55 -16.90
CA VAL A 163 -10.42 -3.39 -18.01
C VAL A 163 -11.90 -3.17 -18.30
N ASN A 164 -12.74 -3.01 -17.27
CA ASN A 164 -14.19 -2.79 -17.43
C ASN A 164 -14.59 -1.31 -17.47
N SER A 165 -13.64 -0.38 -17.34
CA SER A 165 -13.91 1.06 -17.30
C SER A 165 -13.94 1.67 -18.70
N ARG A 166 -14.99 2.46 -19.00
CA ARG A 166 -15.10 3.23 -20.26
C ARG A 166 -13.88 4.14 -20.51
N ARG A 167 -13.32 4.71 -19.44
CA ARG A 167 -12.08 5.52 -19.49
C ARG A 167 -10.88 4.72 -20.00
N ALA A 168 -10.72 3.47 -19.58
CA ALA A 168 -9.57 2.66 -20.00
C ALA A 168 -9.64 2.32 -21.49
N LYS A 169 -10.83 2.05 -22.02
CA LYS A 169 -11.02 1.82 -23.45
C LYS A 169 -10.63 3.05 -24.27
N LEU A 170 -10.85 4.26 -23.75
CA LEU A 170 -10.46 5.52 -24.37
C LEU A 170 -8.94 5.80 -24.27
N PHE A 171 -8.33 5.55 -23.11
CA PHE A 171 -6.95 5.96 -22.84
C PHE A 171 -5.87 4.89 -23.09
N LYS A 172 -6.24 3.60 -23.17
CA LYS A 172 -5.31 2.51 -23.53
C LYS A 172 -4.52 2.76 -24.82
N PRO A 173 -5.11 3.19 -25.95
CA PRO A 173 -4.35 3.46 -27.17
C PRO A 173 -3.36 4.63 -27.03
N LEU A 174 -3.59 5.55 -26.09
CA LEU A 174 -2.74 6.71 -25.85
C LEU A 174 -1.61 6.43 -24.84
N GLN A 175 -1.68 5.31 -24.11
CA GLN A 175 -0.69 4.91 -23.12
C GLN A 175 0.78 4.94 -23.63
N PRO A 176 1.13 4.43 -24.82
CA PRO A 176 2.53 4.46 -25.28
C PRO A 176 3.06 5.89 -25.49
N TYR A 177 2.21 6.83 -25.92
CA TYR A 177 2.59 8.22 -26.09
C TYR A 177 2.77 8.91 -24.74
N MET A 178 1.87 8.66 -23.79
CA MET A 178 1.97 9.18 -22.43
C MET A 178 3.23 8.66 -21.72
N GLU A 179 3.59 7.38 -21.92
CA GLU A 179 4.84 6.82 -21.36
C GLU A 179 6.09 7.48 -21.96
N LYS A 180 6.09 7.78 -23.27
CA LYS A 180 7.19 8.53 -23.92
C LYS A 180 7.31 9.94 -23.34
N TRP A 181 6.19 10.65 -23.16
CA TRP A 181 6.18 11.98 -22.54
C TRP A 181 6.64 11.95 -21.09
N ALA A 182 6.21 10.97 -20.30
CA ALA A 182 6.66 10.81 -18.92
C ALA A 182 8.18 10.55 -18.84
N LYS A 183 8.73 9.71 -19.72
CA LYS A 183 10.19 9.50 -19.81
C LYS A 183 10.93 10.77 -20.19
N TRP A 184 10.40 11.55 -21.13
CA TRP A 184 10.97 12.82 -21.52
C TRP A 184 10.97 13.85 -20.38
N LEU A 185 9.84 13.99 -19.67
CA LEU A 185 9.72 14.87 -18.51
C LEU A 185 10.66 14.48 -17.37
N ASN A 186 10.76 13.19 -17.05
CA ASN A 186 11.69 12.70 -16.03
C ASN A 186 13.15 12.96 -16.41
N LYS A 187 13.52 12.80 -17.68
CA LYS A 187 14.86 13.18 -18.17
C LYS A 187 15.11 14.67 -17.98
N LYS A 188 14.13 15.52 -18.28
CA LYS A 188 14.22 16.98 -18.13
C LYS A 188 14.35 17.39 -16.66
N ALA A 189 13.55 16.80 -15.78
CA ALA A 189 13.62 17.03 -14.33
C ALA A 189 14.96 16.57 -13.74
N ALA A 190 15.46 15.40 -14.13
CA ALA A 190 16.76 14.90 -13.69
C ALA A 190 17.93 15.79 -14.18
N SER A 191 17.81 16.41 -15.36
CA SER A 191 18.80 17.39 -15.84
C SER A 191 18.71 18.73 -15.11
N ALA A 192 17.51 19.12 -14.66
CA ALA A 192 17.30 20.36 -13.91
C ALA A 192 17.75 20.26 -12.45
N GLN A 193 17.63 19.08 -11.81
CA GLN A 193 18.14 18.82 -10.45
C GLN A 193 19.67 18.69 -10.37
N LYS A 194 20.34 18.49 -11.51
CA LYS A 194 21.80 18.40 -11.61
C LYS A 194 22.49 19.74 -11.93
N LYS A 195 21.70 20.79 -12.19
CA LYS A 195 22.18 22.18 -12.28
C LYS A 195 22.00 22.85 -10.93
#